data_AF-A0A1D7TMK7-F1
#
_entry.id   AF-A0A1D7TMK7-F1
#
_cell.length_a   1.000
_cell.length_b   1.000
_cell.length_c   1.000
_cell.angle_alpha   90.00
_cell.angle_beta   90.00
_cell.angle_gamma   90.00
#
_symmetry.space_group_name_H-M   'P 1'
#
loop_
_entity.id
_entity.type
_entity.pdbx_description
1 polymer ?
#
loop_
_entity_poly.entity_id
_entity_poly.type
_entity_poly.pdbx_seq_one_letter_code
_entity_poly.pdbx_strand_id
1 'polypeptide(L)'
;MKLHLKSDSITIHAAENSSHYLHVSHILTHILGRSFWVNDTLINFVTPQNSEQRQAFLTSLYYACALSSKTHNASFLEKLLHASQKPIRLVKKRLIRPFKEVPIDPYGLLNAKKTESLASIRKKYLTLAKLFHPDAIAQEDETSVKASTTKFQQIHEAYESIKAEKTKKIAA
;
A
#
# COMPACT_ATOMS: atom_id res chain seq x y z
N MET A 1 -6.14 -9.53 -7.65
CA MET A 1 -4.68 -9.68 -7.86
C MET A 1 -4.35 -9.22 -9.27
N LYS A 2 -3.19 -8.60 -9.51
CA LYS A 2 -2.77 -8.17 -10.86
C LYS A 2 -1.35 -8.65 -11.16
N LEU A 3 -1.15 -9.11 -12.38
CA LEU A 3 0.13 -9.60 -12.88
C LEU A 3 0.66 -8.66 -13.95
N HIS A 4 1.90 -8.22 -13.81
CA HIS A 4 2.57 -7.29 -14.71
C HIS A 4 3.90 -7.89 -15.18
N LEU A 5 4.14 -7.86 -16.49
CA LEU A 5 5.41 -8.27 -17.08
C LEU A 5 6.23 -7.04 -17.44
N LYS A 6 7.43 -6.92 -16.88
CA LYS A 6 8.42 -5.89 -17.24
C LYS A 6 9.58 -6.49 -18.02
N SER A 7 10.42 -5.63 -18.59
CA SER A 7 11.61 -6.03 -19.32
C SER A 7 12.61 -6.80 -18.45
N ASP A 8 12.67 -6.50 -17.15
CA ASP A 8 13.63 -7.04 -16.19
C ASP A 8 13.04 -8.05 -15.19
N SER A 9 11.71 -8.07 -15.01
CA SER A 9 11.08 -8.80 -13.91
C SER A 9 9.60 -9.11 -14.15
N ILE A 10 9.09 -10.12 -13.45
CA ILE A 10 7.65 -10.41 -13.34
C ILE A 10 7.17 -9.82 -12.02
N THR A 11 6.17 -8.93 -12.05
CA THR A 11 5.65 -8.28 -10.84
C THR A 11 4.21 -8.72 -10.55
N ILE A 12 3.98 -9.20 -9.33
CA ILE A 12 2.68 -9.65 -8.81
C ILE A 12 2.23 -8.63 -7.78
N HIS A 13 1.08 -8.00 -8.02
CA HIS A 13 0.43 -7.11 -7.07
C HIS A 13 -0.77 -7.82 -6.43
N ALA A 14 -0.68 -8.08 -5.13
CA ALA A 14 -1.76 -8.66 -4.35
C ALA A 14 -1.99 -7.87 -3.06
N ALA A 15 -3.23 -7.85 -2.56
CA ALA A 15 -3.54 -7.16 -1.33
C ALA A 15 -2.98 -7.95 -0.13
N GLU A 16 -2.34 -7.28 0.82
CA GLU A 16 -1.59 -7.90 1.92
C GLU A 16 -2.43 -8.93 2.72
N ASN A 17 -3.71 -8.65 2.95
CA ASN A 17 -4.62 -9.53 3.69
C ASN A 17 -5.42 -10.50 2.79
N SER A 18 -5.07 -10.61 1.50
CA SER A 18 -5.78 -11.53 0.61
C SER A 18 -5.18 -12.94 0.71
N SER A 19 -6.05 -13.95 0.65
CA SER A 19 -5.65 -15.37 0.53
C SER A 19 -4.64 -15.59 -0.60
N HIS A 20 -4.82 -14.87 -1.71
CA HIS A 20 -3.90 -14.85 -2.84
C HIS A 20 -2.48 -14.41 -2.46
N TYR A 21 -2.34 -13.35 -1.66
CA TYR A 21 -1.01 -12.86 -1.23
C TYR A 21 -0.30 -13.88 -0.35
N LEU A 22 -1.00 -14.42 0.66
CA LEU A 22 -0.45 -15.42 1.57
C LEU A 22 -0.02 -16.69 0.81
N HIS A 23 -0.88 -17.17 -0.09
CA HIS A 23 -0.59 -18.34 -0.90
C HIS A 23 0.62 -18.13 -1.82
N VAL A 24 0.66 -17.02 -2.56
CA VAL A 24 1.80 -16.71 -3.45
C VAL A 24 3.08 -16.51 -2.65
N SER A 25 3.03 -15.81 -1.51
CA SER A 25 4.19 -15.61 -0.63
C SER A 25 4.74 -16.94 -0.12
N HIS A 26 3.86 -17.86 0.29
CA HIS A 26 4.24 -19.19 0.76
C HIS A 26 4.92 -20.00 -0.35
N ILE A 27 4.34 -20.05 -1.56
CA ILE A 27 4.92 -20.77 -2.71
C ILE A 27 6.29 -20.21 -3.06
N LEU A 28 6.42 -18.87 -3.16
CA LEU A 28 7.69 -18.24 -3.52
C LEU A 28 8.77 -18.52 -2.47
N THR A 29 8.41 -18.57 -1.19
CA THR A 29 9.38 -18.76 -0.10
C THR A 29 9.79 -20.22 0.10
N HIS A 30 8.84 -21.16 -0.03
CA HIS A 30 9.06 -22.55 0.36
C HIS A 30 9.17 -23.52 -0.81
N ILE A 31 8.53 -23.23 -1.95
CA ILE A 31 8.48 -24.16 -3.10
C ILE A 31 9.47 -23.73 -4.19
N LEU A 32 9.47 -22.45 -4.56
CA LEU A 32 10.26 -21.94 -5.68
C LEU A 32 11.69 -21.52 -5.28
N GLY A 33 12.15 -21.89 -4.08
CA GLY A 33 13.55 -21.77 -3.67
C GLY A 33 13.94 -20.36 -3.18
N ARG A 34 15.02 -19.80 -3.74
CA ARG A 34 15.72 -18.62 -3.17
C ARG A 34 14.88 -17.34 -3.28
N SER A 35 14.36 -16.92 -2.14
CA SER A 35 13.61 -15.68 -1.98
C SER A 35 14.21 -14.79 -0.90
N PHE A 36 14.11 -13.48 -1.10
CA PHE A 36 14.52 -12.49 -0.11
C PHE A 36 13.64 -11.23 -0.18
N TRP A 37 13.65 -10.46 0.90
CA TRP A 37 12.86 -9.25 1.02
C TRP A 37 13.69 -8.00 0.73
N VAL A 38 13.15 -7.09 -0.07
CA VAL A 38 13.69 -5.74 -0.30
C VAL A 38 12.54 -4.75 -0.20
N ASN A 39 12.57 -3.82 0.75
CA ASN A 39 11.56 -2.76 0.91
C ASN A 39 10.12 -3.29 0.79
N ASP A 40 9.73 -4.24 1.66
CA ASP A 40 8.41 -4.90 1.66
C ASP A 40 8.04 -5.69 0.37
N THR A 41 8.98 -5.86 -0.56
CA THR A 41 8.80 -6.65 -1.79
C THR A 41 9.54 -7.98 -1.65
N LEU A 42 8.81 -9.09 -1.79
CA LEU A 42 9.42 -10.42 -1.83
C LEU A 42 9.93 -10.68 -3.25
N ILE A 43 11.21 -10.96 -3.40
CA ILE A 43 11.87 -11.22 -4.68
C ILE A 43 12.32 -12.68 -4.70
N ASN A 44 11.93 -13.41 -5.74
CA ASN A 44 12.30 -14.80 -5.94
C ASN A 44 13.09 -14.97 -7.25
N PHE A 45 14.29 -15.54 -7.13
CA PHE A 45 15.18 -15.80 -8.26
C PHE A 45 14.94 -17.18 -8.86
N VAL A 46 15.28 -17.33 -10.14
CA VAL A 46 15.23 -18.62 -10.80
C VAL A 46 16.30 -19.55 -10.21
N THR A 47 15.90 -20.77 -9.91
CA THR A 47 16.80 -21.87 -9.57
C THR A 47 16.65 -22.95 -10.65
N PRO A 48 17.73 -23.47 -11.24
CA PRO A 48 17.65 -24.45 -12.34
C PRO A 48 16.77 -25.66 -12.01
N GLN A 49 16.77 -26.08 -10.75
CA GLN A 49 16.04 -27.25 -10.23
C GLN A 49 14.51 -27.06 -10.21
N ASN A 50 14.00 -25.82 -10.30
CA ASN A 50 12.58 -25.51 -10.15
C ASN A 50 11.97 -24.85 -11.39
N SER A 51 12.60 -24.98 -12.57
CA SER A 51 12.17 -24.29 -13.78
C SER A 51 10.75 -24.70 -14.22
N GLU A 52 10.44 -26.00 -14.18
CA GLU A 52 9.11 -26.52 -14.55
C GLU A 52 8.03 -26.08 -13.54
N GLN A 53 8.31 -26.21 -12.24
CA GLN A 53 7.41 -25.77 -11.17
C GLN A 53 7.14 -24.26 -11.26
N ARG A 54 8.14 -23.47 -11.66
CA ARG A 54 7.98 -22.03 -11.87
C ARG A 54 7.06 -21.71 -13.04
N GLN A 55 7.20 -22.41 -14.17
CA GLN A 55 6.29 -22.25 -15.30
C GLN A 55 4.87 -22.67 -14.94
N ALA A 56 4.70 -23.82 -14.29
CA ALA A 56 3.40 -24.29 -13.81
C ALA A 56 2.74 -23.29 -12.84
N PHE A 57 3.52 -22.73 -11.92
CA PHE A 57 3.07 -21.68 -11.00
C PHE A 57 2.62 -20.42 -11.75
N LEU A 58 3.40 -19.92 -12.71
CA LEU A 58 3.04 -18.74 -13.49
C LEU A 58 1.79 -18.97 -14.35
N THR A 59 1.63 -20.16 -14.93
CA THR A 59 0.43 -20.56 -15.67
C THR A 59 -0.80 -20.57 -14.76
N SER A 60 -0.71 -21.23 -13.59
CA SER A 60 -1.79 -21.25 -12.60
C SER A 60 -2.17 -19.84 -12.14
N LEU A 61 -1.16 -19.00 -11.86
CA LEU A 61 -1.35 -17.61 -11.47
C LEU A 61 -2.02 -16.78 -12.56
N TYR A 62 -1.65 -16.99 -13.83
CA TYR A 62 -2.27 -16.33 -14.98
C TYR A 62 -3.75 -16.71 -15.08
N TYR A 63 -4.11 -18.00 -14.99
CA TYR A 63 -5.50 -18.43 -15.06
C TYR A 63 -6.33 -17.90 -13.88
N ALA A 64 -5.77 -17.87 -12.67
CA ALA A 64 -6.41 -17.24 -11.52
C ALA A 64 -6.71 -15.74 -11.77
N CYS A 65 -5.78 -15.02 -12.39
CA CYS A 65 -5.99 -13.61 -12.76
C CYS A 65 -6.99 -13.44 -13.92
N ALA A 66 -6.94 -14.30 -14.93
CA ALA A 66 -7.82 -14.29 -16.09
C ALA A 66 -9.28 -14.54 -15.68
N LEU A 67 -9.51 -15.53 -14.79
CA LEU A 67 -10.81 -15.81 -14.21
C LEU A 67 -11.35 -14.60 -13.43
N SER A 68 -10.52 -14.01 -12.56
CA SER A 68 -10.92 -12.83 -11.78
C SER A 68 -11.21 -11.59 -12.62
N SER A 69 -10.58 -11.46 -13.80
CA SER A 69 -10.70 -10.28 -14.66
C SER A 69 -11.67 -10.48 -15.83
N LYS A 70 -12.19 -11.69 -16.03
CA LYS A 70 -12.98 -12.10 -17.22
C LYS A 70 -12.29 -11.78 -18.55
N THR A 71 -10.96 -11.83 -18.57
CA THR A 71 -10.14 -11.53 -19.75
C THR A 71 -9.16 -12.67 -19.98
N HIS A 72 -9.04 -13.13 -21.23
CA HIS A 72 -8.05 -14.13 -21.63
C HIS A 72 -7.16 -13.57 -22.74
N ASN A 73 -5.85 -13.49 -22.50
CA ASN A 73 -4.86 -13.01 -23.46
C ASN A 73 -3.73 -14.06 -23.60
N ALA A 74 -3.87 -14.93 -24.60
CA ALA A 74 -2.91 -15.99 -24.88
C ALA A 74 -1.51 -15.45 -25.19
N SER A 75 -1.40 -14.35 -25.96
CA SER A 75 -0.11 -13.72 -26.27
C SER A 75 0.62 -13.23 -25.01
N PHE A 76 -0.11 -12.83 -23.97
CA PHE A 76 0.48 -12.45 -22.69
C PHE A 76 1.01 -13.66 -21.93
N LEU A 77 0.27 -14.79 -21.92
CA LEU A 77 0.71 -16.03 -21.30
C LEU A 77 2.02 -16.53 -21.95
N GLU A 78 2.08 -16.55 -23.28
CA GLU A 78 3.28 -16.89 -24.03
C GLU A 78 4.47 -16.04 -23.57
N LYS A 79 4.33 -14.70 -23.58
CA LYS A 79 5.39 -13.78 -23.13
C LYS A 79 5.79 -13.99 -21.66
N LEU A 80 4.83 -14.32 -20.81
CA LEU A 80 5.08 -14.61 -19.39
C LEU A 80 5.93 -15.88 -19.21
N LEU A 81 5.65 -16.93 -19.97
CA LEU A 81 6.39 -18.19 -19.92
C LEU A 81 7.82 -18.03 -20.46
N HIS A 82 8.00 -17.27 -21.54
CA HIS A 82 9.33 -16.90 -22.04
C HIS A 82 10.12 -16.08 -21.01
N ALA A 83 9.42 -15.24 -20.24
CA ALA A 83 10.01 -14.46 -19.15
C ALA A 83 10.13 -15.24 -17.83
N SER A 84 9.81 -16.54 -17.79
CA SER A 84 9.85 -17.33 -16.55
C SER A 84 11.23 -17.34 -15.89
N GLN A 85 12.31 -17.19 -16.67
CA GLN A 85 13.68 -17.10 -16.13
C GLN A 85 13.98 -15.79 -15.39
N LYS A 86 13.11 -14.77 -15.53
CA LYS A 86 13.27 -13.48 -14.85
C LYS A 86 12.86 -13.56 -13.38
N PRO A 87 13.40 -12.69 -12.52
CA PRO A 87 12.99 -12.63 -11.11
C PRO A 87 11.49 -12.31 -10.97
N ILE A 88 10.84 -12.98 -10.02
CA ILE A 88 9.45 -12.72 -9.64
C ILE A 88 9.46 -11.80 -8.42
N ARG A 89 8.67 -10.73 -8.47
CA ARG A 89 8.53 -9.73 -7.42
C ARG A 89 7.08 -9.75 -6.92
N LEU A 90 6.85 -10.13 -5.68
CA LEU A 90 5.56 -10.01 -5.02
C LEU A 90 5.52 -8.70 -4.24
N VAL A 91 4.70 -7.77 -4.73
CA VAL A 91 4.51 -6.43 -4.16
C VAL A 91 3.18 -6.41 -3.40
N LYS A 92 3.26 -6.03 -2.13
CA LYS A 92 2.09 -5.72 -1.31
C LYS A 92 1.38 -4.51 -1.93
N LYS A 93 0.23 -4.74 -2.54
CA LYS A 93 -0.69 -3.66 -2.84
C LYS A 93 -1.36 -3.32 -1.52
N ARG A 94 -0.82 -2.32 -0.81
CA ARG A 94 -1.59 -1.67 0.24
C ARG A 94 -2.90 -1.26 -0.44
N LEU A 95 -4.00 -1.79 0.07
CA LEU A 95 -5.26 -1.07 -0.05
C LEU A 95 -5.03 0.20 0.76
N ILE A 96 -4.35 1.18 0.16
CA ILE A 96 -4.77 2.55 0.35
C ILE A 96 -6.18 2.48 -0.22
N ARG A 97 -7.14 2.13 0.65
CA ARG A 97 -8.44 2.74 0.50
C ARG A 97 -8.05 4.22 0.45
N PRO A 98 -8.26 4.97 -0.64
CA PRO A 98 -8.54 6.38 -0.40
C PRO A 98 -9.60 6.30 0.68
N PHE A 99 -9.25 6.77 1.88
CA PHE A 99 -10.20 6.82 2.97
C PHE A 99 -11.38 7.52 2.32
N LYS A 100 -12.45 6.76 2.05
CA LYS A 100 -13.61 7.32 1.37
C LYS A 100 -14.02 8.39 2.34
N GLU A 101 -13.79 9.65 1.98
CA GLU A 101 -13.96 10.79 2.84
C GLU A 101 -15.35 10.65 3.44
N VAL A 102 -15.43 10.17 4.67
CA VAL A 102 -16.42 10.73 5.55
C VAL A 102 -15.91 12.16 5.65
N PRO A 103 -16.67 13.17 5.19
CA PRO A 103 -16.30 14.55 5.42
C PRO A 103 -16.32 14.77 6.93
N ILE A 104 -15.22 14.38 7.58
CA ILE A 104 -14.94 14.70 8.96
C ILE A 104 -14.67 16.20 8.88
N ASP A 105 -15.61 16.97 9.41
CA ASP A 105 -15.48 18.41 9.48
C ASP A 105 -14.08 18.74 10.03
N PRO A 106 -13.23 19.46 9.28
CA PRO A 106 -11.83 19.65 9.66
C PRO A 106 -11.69 20.41 10.99
N TYR A 107 -12.72 21.20 11.34
CA TYR A 107 -12.80 21.84 12.65
C TYR A 107 -13.11 20.80 13.74
N GLY A 108 -14.03 19.87 13.49
CA GLY A 108 -14.27 18.71 14.35
C GLY A 108 -13.01 17.88 14.63
N LEU A 109 -12.15 17.64 13.62
CA LEU A 109 -10.92 16.87 13.80
C LEU A 109 -9.91 17.58 14.73
N LEU A 110 -9.82 18.91 14.65
CA LEU A 110 -8.96 19.72 15.52
C LEU A 110 -9.62 20.10 16.85
N ASN A 111 -10.83 19.59 17.14
CA ASN A 111 -11.67 20.03 18.26
C ASN A 111 -11.84 21.57 18.30
N ALA A 112 -11.93 22.18 17.11
CA ALA A 112 -12.07 23.60 16.88
C ALA A 112 -13.49 23.97 16.45
N LYS A 113 -13.86 25.25 16.63
CA LYS A 113 -15.08 25.83 16.05
C LYS A 113 -14.73 26.69 14.83
N LYS A 114 -15.65 26.78 13.86
CA LYS A 114 -15.50 27.62 12.66
C LYS A 114 -15.27 29.11 12.99
N THR A 115 -15.84 29.55 14.12
CA THR A 115 -15.74 30.92 14.65
C THR A 115 -14.39 31.23 15.30
N GLU A 116 -13.55 30.23 15.58
CA GLU A 116 -12.24 30.47 16.20
C GLU A 116 -11.25 31.15 15.25
N SER A 117 -10.31 31.91 15.82
CA SER A 117 -9.22 32.52 15.07
C SER A 117 -8.19 31.48 14.63
N LEU A 118 -7.47 31.76 13.53
CA LEU A 118 -6.41 30.87 13.04
C LEU A 118 -5.35 30.58 14.13
N ALA A 119 -5.06 31.56 14.99
CA ALA A 119 -4.13 31.41 16.10
C ALA A 119 -4.61 30.39 17.15
N SER A 120 -5.90 30.40 17.49
CA SER A 120 -6.48 29.40 18.41
C SER A 120 -6.45 27.99 17.81
N ILE A 121 -6.81 27.88 16.53
CA ILE A 121 -6.79 26.61 15.79
C ILE A 121 -5.37 26.06 15.68
N ARG A 122 -4.37 26.92 15.44
CA ARG A 122 -2.96 26.54 15.42
C ARG A 122 -2.49 25.98 16.76
N LYS A 123 -2.93 26.56 17.89
CA LYS A 123 -2.59 26.02 19.21
C LYS A 123 -3.15 24.60 19.41
N LYS A 124 -4.41 24.37 19.02
CA LYS A 124 -5.04 23.04 19.08
C LYS A 124 -4.33 22.03 18.18
N TYR A 125 -4.00 22.43 16.95
CA TYR A 125 -3.17 21.64 16.04
C TYR A 125 -1.85 21.23 16.68
N LEU A 126 -1.10 22.18 17.27
CA LEU A 126 0.20 21.89 17.90
C LEU A 126 0.08 20.91 19.07
N THR A 127 -0.98 21.00 19.88
CA THR A 127 -1.24 20.05 20.97
C THR A 127 -1.48 18.65 20.41
N LEU A 128 -2.35 18.51 19.40
CA LEU A 128 -2.63 17.22 18.77
C LEU A 128 -1.40 16.66 18.04
N ALA A 129 -0.65 17.50 17.35
CA ALA A 129 0.57 17.13 16.64
C ALA A 129 1.63 16.56 17.59
N LYS A 130 1.78 17.13 18.80
CA LYS A 130 2.67 16.61 19.84
C LYS A 130 2.20 15.26 20.39
N LEU A 131 0.89 15.11 20.62
CA LEU A 131 0.31 13.87 21.14
C LEU A 131 0.44 12.70 20.16
N PHE A 132 0.31 12.95 18.86
CA PHE A 132 0.35 11.92 17.82
C PHE A 132 1.69 11.89 17.05
N HIS A 133 2.72 12.61 17.52
CA HIS A 133 4.01 12.62 16.84
C HIS A 133 4.65 11.23 16.88
N PRO A 134 5.19 10.71 15.75
CA PRO A 134 5.81 9.38 15.72
C PRO A 134 6.95 9.23 16.73
N ASP A 135 7.68 10.32 17.02
CA ASP A 135 8.76 10.35 18.02
C ASP A 135 8.26 10.13 19.46
N ALA A 136 7.05 10.59 19.79
CA ALA A 136 6.47 10.42 21.12
C ALA A 136 5.94 9.00 21.36
N ILE A 137 5.72 8.22 20.29
CA ILE A 137 5.06 6.91 20.29
C ILE A 137 6.02 5.81 19.83
N ALA A 138 7.27 6.17 19.52
CA ALA A 138 8.31 5.26 19.04
C ALA A 138 8.66 4.13 20.04
N GLN A 139 8.21 4.22 21.29
CA GLN A 139 8.37 3.16 22.29
C GLN A 139 7.16 2.19 22.40
N GLU A 140 6.08 2.42 21.65
CA GLU A 140 4.91 1.53 21.62
C GLU A 140 4.95 0.51 20.46
N ASP A 141 4.07 -0.50 20.51
CA ASP A 141 3.94 -1.55 19.50
C ASP A 141 3.78 -1.02 18.06
N GLU A 142 4.29 -1.77 17.07
CA GLU A 142 4.31 -1.40 15.64
C GLU A 142 2.92 -1.04 15.06
N THR A 143 1.86 -1.61 15.65
CA THR A 143 0.45 -1.33 15.31
C THR A 143 0.00 0.04 15.84
N SER A 144 0.42 0.43 17.04
CA SER A 144 0.13 1.75 17.64
C SER A 144 0.85 2.86 16.87
N VAL A 145 2.12 2.64 16.50
CA VAL A 145 2.91 3.59 15.70
C VAL A 145 2.24 3.91 14.37
N LYS A 146 1.73 2.90 13.65
CA LYS A 146 1.03 3.08 12.36
C LYS A 146 -0.29 3.84 12.52
N ALA A 147 -1.08 3.52 13.55
CA ALA A 147 -2.35 4.19 13.82
C ALA A 147 -2.13 5.67 14.16
N SER A 148 -1.10 5.96 14.95
CA SER A 148 -0.75 7.32 15.37
C SER A 148 -0.17 8.16 14.23
N THR A 149 0.68 7.58 13.38
CA THR A 149 1.16 8.23 12.15
C THR A 149 -0.01 8.61 11.23
N THR A 150 -1.00 7.72 11.10
CA THR A 150 -2.21 7.99 10.30
C THR A 150 -3.00 9.18 10.90
N LYS A 151 -3.21 9.19 12.21
CA LYS A 151 -3.90 10.31 12.89
C LYS A 151 -3.15 11.63 12.75
N PHE A 152 -1.82 11.62 12.87
CA PHE A 152 -0.98 12.80 12.70
C PHE A 152 -1.17 13.42 11.31
N GLN A 153 -1.18 12.58 10.26
CA GLN A 153 -1.39 13.05 8.90
C GLN A 153 -2.78 13.67 8.71
N GLN A 154 -3.82 13.08 9.29
CA GLN A 154 -5.18 13.65 9.25
C GLN A 154 -5.24 15.02 9.96
N ILE A 155 -4.62 15.15 11.14
CA ILE A 155 -4.55 16.40 11.90
C ILE A 155 -3.85 17.51 11.08
N HIS A 156 -2.77 17.16 10.38
CA HIS A 156 -2.04 18.09 9.53
C HIS A 156 -2.89 18.57 8.33
N GLU A 157 -3.53 17.65 7.63
CA GLU A 157 -4.37 17.97 6.47
C GLU A 157 -5.58 18.84 6.83
N ALA A 158 -6.22 18.59 7.97
CA ALA A 158 -7.32 19.43 8.47
C ALA A 158 -6.86 20.86 8.79
N TYR A 159 -5.67 21.03 9.37
CA TYR A 159 -5.12 22.36 9.66
C TYR A 159 -4.83 23.15 8.39
N GLU A 160 -4.18 22.53 7.40
CA GLU A 160 -3.89 23.18 6.11
C GLU A 160 -5.18 23.55 5.36
N SER A 161 -6.20 22.68 5.41
CA SER A 161 -7.52 22.97 4.83
C SER A 161 -8.21 24.19 5.47
N ILE A 162 -8.22 24.27 6.80
CA ILE A 162 -8.78 25.43 7.52
C ILE A 162 -7.99 26.71 7.25
N LYS A 163 -6.67 26.60 7.20
CA LYS A 163 -5.77 27.73 6.90
C LYS A 163 -6.01 28.27 5.50
N ALA A 164 -6.17 27.40 4.50
CA ALA A 164 -6.53 27.79 3.14
C ALA A 164 -7.92 28.46 3.09
N GLU A 165 -8.93 27.89 3.76
CA GLU A 165 -10.28 28.47 3.84
C GLU A 165 -10.27 29.88 4.43
N LYS A 166 -9.59 30.07 5.57
CA LYS A 166 -9.52 31.38 6.25
C LYS A 166 -8.71 32.39 5.45
N THR A 167 -7.63 31.96 4.79
CA THR A 167 -6.84 32.86 3.92
C THR A 167 -7.66 33.32 2.72
N LYS A 168 -8.44 32.43 2.10
CA LYS A 168 -9.33 32.76 0.98
C LYS A 168 -10.45 33.72 1.38
N LYS A 169 -11.03 33.56 2.58
CA LYS A 169 -12.06 34.47 3.12
C LYS A 169 -11.55 35.88 3.47
N ILE A 170 -10.25 36.05 3.67
CA ILE A 170 -9.63 37.37 3.95
C ILE A 170 -9.31 38.09 2.62
N ALA A 171 -9.07 37.33 1.55
CA ALA A 171 -8.70 37.87 0.24
C ALA A 171 -9.89 38.14 -0.71
N ALA A 172 -11.11 37.76 -0.32
CA ALA A 172 -12.36 37.98 -1.06
C ALA A 172 -13.21 39.02 -0.34
#